data_AF-X0Z9T0-F1
#
_entry.id   AF-X0Z9T0-F1
#
_cell.length_a   1.000
_cell.length_b   1.000
_cell.length_c   1.000
_cell.angle_alpha   90.00
_cell.angle_beta   90.00
_cell.angle_gamma   90.00
#
_symmetry.space_group_name_H-M   'P 1'
#
loop_
_entity.id
_entity.type
_entity.pdbx_description
1 polymer ?
#
loop_
_entity_poly.entity_id
_entity_poly.type
_entity_poly.pdbx_seq_one_letter_code
_entity_poly.pdbx_strand_id
1 'polypeptide(L)'
;MQKTILYLGINNWNDIKQRPQYLAEELSRNNKILYVNPGESLLHWVSLLSRKKRSFHSSLWKVSPNLMVFKASPFFLSRKMYDVNCLAYFYNLFLGLRLRKVMRILGWDRVEVMWLSYPNQLFLTNLIPHKKLCYDIMDDYPYFRKIR
;
A
#
# COMPACT_ATOMS: atom_id res chain seq x y z
N MET A 1 -3.22 -1.58 24.69
CA MET A 1 -2.03 -1.04 24.00
C MET A 1 -2.41 -0.69 22.57
N GLN A 2 -2.11 0.54 22.15
CA GLN A 2 -2.29 1.01 20.78
C GLN A 2 -1.23 0.36 19.88
N LYS A 3 -1.65 -0.29 18.78
CA LYS A 3 -0.70 -0.95 17.85
C LYS A 3 -0.40 -0.09 16.62
N THR A 4 0.76 -0.27 16.02
CA THR A 4 1.09 0.28 14.69
C THR A 4 0.77 -0.74 13.61
N ILE A 5 -0.05 -0.33 12.63
CA ILE A 5 -0.50 -1.19 11.53
C ILE A 5 -0.15 -0.53 10.19
N LEU A 6 0.60 -1.25 9.36
CA LEU A 6 0.78 -0.91 7.95
C LEU A 6 -0.29 -1.61 7.13
N TYR A 7 -1.23 -0.86 6.58
CA TYR A 7 -2.33 -1.40 5.79
C TYR A 7 -2.05 -1.21 4.30
N LEU A 8 -1.81 -2.29 3.56
CA LEU A 8 -1.61 -2.23 2.12
C LEU A 8 -2.96 -2.35 1.41
N GLY A 9 -3.45 -1.24 0.88
CA GLY A 9 -4.76 -1.13 0.25
C GLY A 9 -4.76 -1.57 -1.21
N ILE A 10 -5.84 -2.21 -1.64
CA ILE A 10 -6.10 -2.54 -3.04
C ILE A 10 -6.76 -1.39 -3.81
N ASN A 11 -7.40 -0.45 -3.10
CA ASN A 11 -8.15 0.68 -3.67
C ASN A 11 -7.55 2.00 -3.21
N ASN A 12 -7.59 3.05 -4.05
CA ASN A 12 -7.16 4.36 -3.58
C ASN A 12 -8.11 4.88 -2.52
N TRP A 13 -7.55 5.57 -1.54
CA TRP A 13 -8.32 6.23 -0.50
C TRP A 13 -9.39 7.18 -1.02
N ASN A 14 -9.06 7.92 -2.10
CA ASN A 14 -9.93 8.96 -2.66
C ASN A 14 -10.94 8.42 -3.69
N ASP A 15 -10.94 7.12 -3.97
CA ASP A 15 -11.95 6.50 -4.82
C ASP A 15 -13.23 6.25 -3.99
N ILE A 16 -14.24 5.61 -4.59
CA ILE A 16 -15.46 5.24 -3.86
C ILE A 16 -15.07 4.40 -2.64
N LYS A 17 -15.61 4.78 -1.48
CA LYS A 17 -15.31 4.13 -0.21
C LYS A 17 -15.79 2.68 -0.23
N GLN A 18 -14.88 1.77 0.10
CA GLN A 18 -15.12 0.33 0.09
C GLN A 18 -14.58 -0.30 1.39
N ARG A 19 -14.71 -1.62 1.50
CA ARG A 19 -14.32 -2.39 2.70
C ARG A 19 -12.91 -2.06 3.23
N PRO A 20 -11.84 -1.95 2.41
CA PRO A 20 -10.50 -1.61 2.92
C PRO A 20 -10.45 -0.26 3.65
N GLN A 21 -11.16 0.75 3.15
CA GLN A 21 -11.20 2.07 3.79
C GLN A 21 -12.01 2.04 5.08
N TYR A 22 -13.17 1.35 5.10
CA TYR A 22 -13.97 1.18 6.33
C TYR A 22 -13.18 0.43 7.40
N LEU A 23 -12.48 -0.65 7.04
CA LEU A 23 -11.65 -1.41 7.97
C LEU A 23 -10.51 -0.55 8.53
N ALA A 24 -9.82 0.22 7.68
CA ALA A 24 -8.76 1.11 8.13
C ALA A 24 -9.26 2.18 9.12
N GLU A 25 -10.43 2.77 8.87
CA GLU A 25 -11.05 3.73 9.80
C GLU A 25 -11.43 3.10 11.14
N GLU A 26 -12.10 1.95 11.13
CA GLU A 26 -12.50 1.24 12.36
C GLU A 26 -11.28 0.80 13.16
N LEU A 27 -10.26 0.25 12.50
CA LEU A 27 -8.99 -0.11 13.14
C LEU A 27 -8.29 1.12 13.73
N SER A 28 -8.41 2.29 13.11
CA SER A 28 -7.77 3.53 13.56
C SER A 28 -8.33 4.10 14.86
N ARG A 29 -9.53 3.68 15.29
CA ARG A 29 -10.10 4.09 16.58
C ARG A 29 -9.18 3.74 17.75
N ASN A 30 -8.52 2.59 17.66
CA ASN A 30 -7.70 2.04 18.75
C ASN A 30 -6.22 1.84 18.37
N ASN A 31 -5.83 2.04 17.11
CA ASN A 31 -4.51 1.72 16.58
C ASN A 31 -4.00 2.84 15.67
N LYS A 32 -2.68 3.00 15.52
CA LYS A 32 -2.10 3.90 14.53
C LYS A 32 -1.98 3.17 13.18
N ILE A 33 -2.62 3.71 12.16
CA ILE A 33 -2.72 3.11 10.83
C ILE A 33 -1.97 3.98 9.82
N LEU A 34 -1.11 3.34 9.03
CA LEU A 34 -0.62 3.88 7.77
C LEU A 34 -1.27 3.08 6.64
N TYR A 35 -2.26 3.68 5.97
CA TYR A 35 -2.88 3.11 4.78
C TYR A 35 -2.04 3.46 3.55
N VAL A 36 -1.66 2.45 2.77
CA VAL A 36 -0.88 2.61 1.55
C VAL A 36 -1.80 2.42 0.36
N ASN A 37 -1.95 3.46 -0.44
CA ASN A 37 -2.68 3.36 -1.70
C ASN A 37 -1.97 2.40 -2.66
N PRO A 38 -2.72 1.70 -3.53
CA PRO A 38 -2.15 0.91 -4.60
C PRO A 38 -1.34 1.81 -5.55
N GLY A 39 -0.29 1.25 -6.14
CA GLY A 39 0.48 1.95 -7.18
C GLY A 39 -0.37 2.32 -8.38
N GLU A 40 -0.23 3.56 -8.86
CA GLU A 40 -0.82 3.98 -10.13
C GLU A 40 0.16 3.70 -11.29
N SER A 41 -0.38 3.16 -12.39
CA SER A 41 0.34 3.00 -13.65
C SER A 41 0.82 4.33 -14.20
N LEU A 42 2.07 4.42 -14.66
CA LEU A 42 2.56 5.61 -15.35
C LEU A 42 1.81 5.89 -16.65
N LEU A 43 1.34 4.86 -17.37
CA LEU A 43 0.51 5.04 -18.59
C LEU A 43 -0.85 5.67 -18.24
N HIS A 44 -1.47 5.22 -17.15
CA HIS A 44 -2.71 5.82 -16.65
C HIS A 44 -2.43 7.26 -16.16
N TRP A 45 -1.29 7.49 -15.51
CA TRP A 45 -0.88 8.82 -15.07
C TRP A 45 -0.65 9.77 -16.25
N VAL A 46 0.11 9.38 -17.28
CA VAL A 46 0.36 10.17 -18.51
C VAL A 46 -0.94 10.56 -19.20
N SER A 47 -1.90 9.63 -19.32
CA SER A 47 -3.23 9.94 -19.86
C SER A 47 -4.01 10.99 -19.03
N LEU A 48 -3.67 11.13 -17.75
CA LEU A 48 -4.27 12.10 -16.82
C LEU A 48 -3.49 13.44 -16.74
N LEU A 49 -2.21 13.52 -17.16
CA LEU A 49 -1.52 14.83 -17.30
C LEU A 49 -2.06 15.63 -18.45
N SER A 50 -2.46 14.98 -19.55
CA SER A 50 -3.16 15.66 -20.64
C SER A 50 -4.44 16.36 -20.16
N ARG A 51 -4.93 16.03 -18.95
CA ARG A 51 -6.08 16.65 -18.27
C ARG A 51 -5.71 17.58 -17.10
N LYS A 52 -4.43 17.99 -16.97
CA LYS A 52 -3.93 19.03 -16.05
C LYS A 52 -4.25 18.82 -14.55
N LYS A 53 -4.49 17.58 -14.08
CA LYS A 53 -5.13 17.37 -12.76
C LYS A 53 -4.35 16.64 -11.66
N ARG A 54 -3.06 16.28 -11.78
CA ARG A 54 -2.33 15.65 -10.65
C ARG A 54 -0.82 15.93 -10.62
N SER A 55 -0.28 16.04 -9.40
CA SER A 55 1.16 16.16 -9.12
C SER A 55 1.87 14.79 -9.15
N PHE A 56 3.14 14.78 -9.53
CA PHE A 56 4.01 13.59 -9.63
C PHE A 56 4.57 13.13 -8.28
N HIS A 57 4.23 13.82 -7.19
CA HIS A 57 4.88 13.61 -5.91
C HIS A 57 4.19 12.54 -5.07
N SER A 58 4.99 11.78 -4.32
CA SER A 58 4.47 10.98 -3.23
C SER A 58 3.80 11.89 -2.22
N SER A 59 2.58 11.57 -1.81
CA SER A 59 1.85 12.35 -0.82
C SER A 59 1.62 11.51 0.42
N LEU A 60 1.84 12.15 1.57
CA LEU A 60 1.47 11.63 2.88
C LEU A 60 0.52 12.65 3.49
N TRP A 61 -0.69 12.24 3.84
CA TRP A 61 -1.67 13.13 4.46
C TRP A 61 -2.40 12.43 5.58
N LYS A 62 -2.92 13.24 6.50
CA LYS A 62 -3.65 12.78 7.68
C LYS A 62 -5.14 12.79 7.39
N VAL A 63 -5.82 11.68 7.66
CA VAL A 63 -7.28 11.56 7.56
C VAL A 63 -7.92 11.70 8.95
N SER A 64 -7.30 11.09 9.96
CA SER A 64 -7.73 11.20 11.36
C SER A 64 -6.50 11.22 12.29
N PRO A 65 -6.66 11.49 13.61
CA PRO A 65 -5.56 11.46 14.59
C PRO A 65 -4.64 10.23 14.49
N ASN A 66 -5.24 9.07 14.18
CA ASN A 66 -4.57 7.79 14.14
C ASN A 66 -4.52 7.15 12.74
N LEU A 67 -4.95 7.87 11.69
CA LEU A 67 -5.00 7.36 10.32
C LEU A 67 -4.28 8.31 9.38
N MET A 68 -3.22 7.81 8.78
CA MET A 68 -2.48 8.48 7.71
C MET A 68 -2.56 7.67 6.43
N VAL A 69 -2.60 8.36 5.31
CA VAL A 69 -2.62 7.75 3.99
C VAL A 69 -1.37 8.15 3.24
N PHE A 70 -0.70 7.14 2.69
CA PHE A 70 0.46 7.30 1.84
C PHE A 70 0.11 6.89 0.41
N LYS A 71 0.36 7.81 -0.52
CA LYS A 71 0.35 7.54 -1.95
C LYS A 71 1.79 7.60 -2.48
N ALA A 72 2.28 6.50 -3.00
CA ALA A 72 3.55 6.47 -3.71
C ALA A 72 3.45 7.26 -5.03
N SER A 73 4.57 7.84 -5.49
CA SER A 73 4.60 8.43 -6.84
C SER A 73 4.25 7.35 -7.88
N PRO A 74 3.68 7.74 -9.02
CA PRO A 74 3.51 6.83 -10.16
C PRO A 74 4.86 6.22 -10.51
N PHE A 75 4.87 4.94 -10.87
CA PHE A 75 6.03 4.26 -11.42
C PHE A 75 5.64 3.62 -12.75
N PHE A 76 6.61 3.39 -13.63
CA PHE A 76 6.41 3.01 -15.03
C PHE A 76 5.47 1.82 -15.26
N LEU A 77 5.27 0.99 -14.24
CA LEU A 77 4.49 -0.23 -14.31
C LEU A 77 3.00 -0.04 -14.13
N SER A 78 2.24 -0.54 -15.11
CA SER A 78 0.81 -0.70 -14.97
C SER A 78 0.42 -1.89 -14.09
N ARG A 79 -0.82 -1.89 -13.57
CA ARG A 79 -1.40 -3.04 -12.84
C ARG A 79 -1.37 -4.33 -13.67
N LYS A 80 -1.38 -4.23 -15.01
CA LYS A 80 -1.23 -5.37 -15.95
C LYS A 80 0.21 -5.86 -16.11
N MET A 81 1.20 -5.04 -15.76
CA MET A 81 2.62 -5.42 -15.85
C MET A 81 3.11 -6.17 -14.61
N TYR A 82 2.22 -6.45 -13.64
CA TYR A 82 2.51 -7.39 -12.55
C TYR A 82 2.74 -8.83 -13.05
N ASP A 83 2.22 -9.17 -14.24
CA ASP A 83 2.50 -10.46 -14.90
C ASP A 83 3.94 -10.56 -15.41
N VAL A 84 4.66 -9.42 -15.51
CA VAL A 84 6.09 -9.37 -15.86
C VAL A 84 6.89 -9.31 -14.56
N ASN A 85 7.13 -10.48 -13.96
CA ASN A 85 7.74 -10.69 -12.64
C ASN A 85 8.92 -9.74 -12.31
N CYS A 86 9.83 -9.50 -13.26
CA CYS A 86 11.03 -8.68 -13.04
C CYS A 86 10.70 -7.21 -12.75
N LEU A 87 9.75 -6.64 -13.48
CA LEU A 87 9.39 -5.24 -13.32
C LEU A 87 8.56 -5.00 -12.05
N ALA A 88 7.70 -5.97 -11.70
CA ALA A 88 6.96 -5.96 -10.43
C ALA A 88 7.91 -6.02 -9.22
N TYR A 89 9.00 -6.79 -9.33
CA TYR A 89 10.04 -6.85 -8.31
C TYR A 89 10.67 -5.49 -8.04
N PHE A 90 11.14 -4.79 -9.08
CA PHE A 90 11.74 -3.46 -8.93
C PHE A 90 10.75 -2.46 -8.33
N TYR A 91 9.51 -2.44 -8.82
CA TYR A 91 8.47 -1.58 -8.25
C TYR A 91 8.32 -1.78 -6.74
N ASN A 92 8.17 -3.04 -6.31
CA ASN A 92 8.00 -3.33 -4.89
C ASN A 92 9.26 -3.01 -4.08
N LEU A 93 10.46 -3.15 -4.65
CA LEU A 93 11.70 -2.73 -4.01
C LEU A 93 11.71 -1.22 -3.75
N PHE A 94 11.40 -0.41 -4.77
CA PHE A 94 11.31 1.04 -4.62
C PHE A 94 10.21 1.47 -3.65
N LEU A 95 9.04 0.81 -3.70
CA LEU A 95 7.95 1.04 -2.77
C LEU A 95 8.39 0.71 -1.34
N GLY A 96 9.05 -0.42 -1.12
CA GLY A 96 9.57 -0.84 0.18
C GLY A 96 10.57 0.15 0.76
N LEU A 97 11.52 0.65 -0.05
CA LEU A 97 12.47 1.67 0.38
C LEU A 97 11.77 2.98 0.80
N ARG A 98 10.77 3.41 0.05
CA ARG A 98 9.99 4.62 0.38
C ARG A 98 9.13 4.43 1.60
N LEU A 99 8.47 3.29 1.75
CA LEU A 99 7.70 2.94 2.93
C LEU A 99 8.58 2.92 4.18
N ARG A 100 9.80 2.36 4.10
CA ARG A 100 10.78 2.46 5.20
C ARG A 100 11.10 3.91 5.57
N LYS A 101 11.28 4.79 4.57
CA LYS A 101 11.52 6.22 4.83
C LYS A 101 10.33 6.88 5.52
N VAL A 102 9.11 6.62 5.05
CA VAL A 102 7.87 7.14 5.66
C VAL A 102 7.71 6.61 7.07
N MET A 103 7.91 5.31 7.29
CA MET A 103 7.85 4.69 8.61
C MET A 103 8.83 5.33 9.58
N ARG A 104 10.08 5.59 9.17
CA ARG A 104 11.05 6.33 10.01
C ARG A 104 10.59 7.75 10.34
N ILE A 105 9.98 8.47 9.38
CA ILE A 105 9.39 9.80 9.63
C ILE A 105 8.27 9.72 10.69
N LEU A 106 7.52 8.63 10.70
CA LEU A 106 6.48 8.35 11.70
C LEU A 106 7.03 7.82 13.04
N GLY A 107 8.35 7.63 13.16
CA GLY A 107 9.00 7.03 14.31
C GLY A 107 8.75 5.52 14.44
N TRP A 108 8.49 4.82 13.33
CA TRP A 108 8.19 3.39 13.30
C TRP A 108 9.36 2.61 12.72
N ASP A 109 10.24 2.07 13.57
CA ASP A 109 11.31 1.17 13.11
C ASP A 109 10.77 -0.20 12.68
N ARG A 110 9.66 -0.61 13.29
CA ARG A 110 8.94 -1.86 13.03
C ARG A 110 7.44 -1.66 13.22
N VAL A 111 6.63 -2.29 12.39
CA VAL A 111 5.17 -2.34 12.62
C VAL A 111 4.76 -3.57 13.41
N GLU A 112 3.72 -3.44 14.22
CA GLU A 112 3.20 -4.60 14.95
C GLU A 112 2.38 -5.51 14.04
N VAL A 113 1.64 -4.94 13.10
CA VAL A 113 0.89 -5.69 12.10
C VAL A 113 1.15 -5.13 10.71
N MET A 114 1.49 -6.00 9.78
CA MET A 114 1.44 -5.71 8.35
C MET A 114 0.18 -6.37 7.79
N TRP A 115 -0.70 -5.59 7.19
CA TRP A 115 -2.01 -6.04 6.69
C TRP A 115 -2.00 -6.00 5.17
N LEU A 116 -2.15 -7.17 4.56
CA LEU A 116 -2.18 -7.37 3.11
C LEU A 116 -3.62 -7.57 2.65
N SER A 117 -4.02 -6.91 1.57
CA SER A 117 -5.34 -7.08 0.93
C SER A 117 -5.25 -7.76 -0.45
N TYR A 118 -4.05 -8.05 -0.94
CA TYR A 118 -3.87 -8.69 -2.25
C TYR A 118 -2.57 -9.53 -2.31
N PRO A 119 -2.56 -10.67 -3.03
CA PRO A 119 -1.39 -11.56 -3.15
C PRO A 119 -0.08 -10.88 -3.56
N ASN A 120 -0.13 -9.94 -4.51
CA ASN A 120 1.06 -9.28 -5.07
C ASN A 120 1.83 -8.42 -4.05
N GLN A 121 1.24 -8.17 -2.88
CA GLN A 121 1.84 -7.41 -1.80
C GLN A 121 2.78 -8.27 -0.95
N LEU A 122 2.78 -9.59 -1.13
CA LEU A 122 3.59 -10.53 -0.35
C LEU A 122 5.09 -10.20 -0.43
N PHE A 123 5.59 -9.71 -1.57
CA PHE A 123 6.99 -9.35 -1.68
C PHE A 123 7.42 -8.25 -0.68
N LEU A 124 6.52 -7.32 -0.35
CA LEU A 124 6.81 -6.24 0.58
C LEU A 124 7.04 -6.74 2.01
N THR A 125 6.55 -7.93 2.37
CA THR A 125 6.76 -8.50 3.71
C THR A 125 8.24 -8.80 3.96
N ASN A 126 9.00 -9.12 2.92
CA ASN A 126 10.45 -9.34 3.02
C ASN A 126 11.21 -8.02 3.21
N LEU A 127 10.60 -6.90 2.80
CA LEU A 127 11.24 -5.59 2.83
C LEU A 127 10.83 -4.78 4.05
N ILE A 128 9.67 -5.00 4.65
CA ILE A 128 9.18 -4.18 5.77
C ILE A 128 9.28 -4.95 7.08
N PRO A 129 10.02 -4.44 8.09
CA PRO A 129 10.06 -5.06 9.41
C PRO A 129 8.68 -5.06 10.08
N HIS A 130 8.16 -6.24 10.40
CA HIS A 130 6.87 -6.42 11.04
C HIS A 130 6.90 -7.54 12.10
N LYS A 131 5.97 -7.52 13.08
CA LYS A 131 5.83 -8.60 14.08
C LYS A 131 4.83 -9.68 13.64
N LYS A 132 3.68 -9.25 13.12
CA LYS A 132 2.61 -10.12 12.64
C LYS A 132 2.22 -9.76 11.22
N LEU A 133 1.87 -10.77 10.44
CA LEU A 133 1.32 -10.63 9.11
C LEU A 133 -0.17 -11.00 9.17
N CYS A 134 -1.02 -10.13 8.63
CA CYS A 134 -2.43 -10.40 8.40
C CYS A 134 -2.66 -10.37 6.89
N TYR A 135 -3.24 -11.44 6.34
CA TYR A 135 -3.64 -11.49 4.95
C TYR A 135 -5.16 -11.56 4.89
N ASP A 136 -5.78 -10.48 4.45
CA ASP A 136 -7.22 -10.33 4.30
C ASP A 136 -7.62 -10.73 2.88
N ILE A 137 -8.08 -11.98 2.76
CA ILE A 137 -8.51 -12.57 1.49
C ILE A 137 -9.90 -12.02 1.17
N MET A 138 -9.95 -11.18 0.14
CA MET A 138 -11.16 -10.49 -0.31
C MET A 138 -11.87 -11.23 -1.44
N ASP A 139 -11.12 -11.94 -2.27
CA ASP A 139 -11.60 -12.75 -3.39
C ASP A 139 -10.93 -14.12 -3.36
N ASP A 140 -11.54 -15.10 -4.00
CA ASP A 140 -10.87 -16.36 -4.29
C ASP A 140 -9.80 -16.12 -5.36
N TYR A 141 -8.53 -16.20 -4.96
CA TYR A 141 -7.39 -16.10 -5.86
C TYR A 141 -6.87 -17.50 -6.16
N PRO A 142 -7.43 -18.22 -7.16
CA PRO A 142 -7.03 -19.60 -7.48
C PRO A 142 -5.54 -19.73 -7.88
N TYR A 143 -4.89 -18.61 -8.21
CA TYR A 143 -3.46 -18.52 -8.51
C TYR A 143 -2.55 -18.30 -7.29
N PHE A 144 -3.08 -18.24 -6.06
CA PHE A 144 -2.26 -18.22 -4.83
C PHE A 144 -1.67 -19.61 -4.57
N ARG A 145 -0.72 -20.04 -5.41
CA ARG A 145 0.07 -21.25 -5.19
C ARG A 145 1.34 -20.92 -4.43
N LYS A 146 1.57 -21.64 -3.34
CA LYS A 146 2.86 -21.72 -2.62
C LYS A 146 3.94 -22.03 -3.66
N ILE A 147 4.88 -21.12 -3.90
CA ILE A 147 6.13 -21.49 -4.57
C ILE A 147 6.81 -22.46 -3.60
N ARG A 148 6.85 -23.74 -3.98
CA ARG A 148 7.64 -24.76 -3.27
C ARG A 148 9.12 -24.54 -3.58
#